data_AF-A0A1Z9S3P6-F1
#
_entry.id   AF-A0A1Z9S3P6-F1
#
_cell.length_a   1.000
_cell.length_b   1.000
_cell.length_c   1.000
_cell.angle_alpha   90.00
_cell.angle_beta   90.00
_cell.angle_gamma   90.00
#
_symmetry.space_group_name_H-M   'P 1'
#
loop_
_entity.id
_entity.type
_entity.pdbx_description
1 polymer ?
#
loop_
_entity_poly.entity_id
_entity_poly.type
_entity_poly.pdbx_seq_one_letter_code
_entity_poly.pdbx_strand_id
1 'polypeptide(L)' 'MKHICTSFKKLRIDDEIILTIGNFDGIHKGHGDILSRIKKEAENLNLKAA' A
#
# COMPACT_ATOMS: atom_id res chain seq x y z
N MET A 1 -4.61 11.60 1.51
CA MET A 1 -4.85 10.14 1.43
C MET A 1 -6.06 9.92 0.53
N LYS A 2 -5.93 9.13 -0.54
CA LYS A 2 -7.05 8.82 -1.45
C LYS A 2 -7.63 7.46 -1.06
N HIS A 3 -8.87 7.45 -0.59
CA HIS A 3 -9.58 6.21 -0.27
C HIS A 3 -10.35 5.71 -1.50
N ILE A 4 -10.18 4.45 -1.86
CA ILE A 4 -10.86 3.83 -3.01
C ILE A 4 -11.70 2.67 -2.49
N CYS A 5 -13.02 2.82 -2.52
CA CYS A 5 -13.95 1.74 -2.20
C CYS A 5 -14.44 1.10 -3.50
N THR A 6 -13.77 0.02 -3.92
CA THR A 6 -14.12 -0.72 -5.14
C THR A 6 -13.72 -2.18 -5.00
N SER A 7 -14.29 -3.04 -5.83
CA SER A 7 -13.82 -4.44 -5.94
C SER A 7 -12.51 -4.50 -6.72
N PHE A 8 -11.63 -5.46 -6.41
CA PHE A 8 -10.41 -5.71 -7.20
C PHE A 8 -10.66 -5.84 -8.70
N LYS A 9 -11.79 -6.44 -9.13
CA LYS A 9 -12.17 -6.58 -10.55
C LYS A 9 -12.38 -5.23 -11.28
N LYS A 10 -12.71 -4.18 -10.53
CA LYS A 10 -12.96 -2.82 -11.04
C LYS A 10 -11.80 -1.88 -10.73
N LEU A 11 -10.80 -2.35 -9.98
CA LEU A 11 -9.62 -1.59 -9.65
C LEU A 11 -8.72 -1.56 -10.88
N ARG A 12 -8.63 -0.39 -11.53
CA ARG A 12 -7.72 -0.16 -12.66
C ARG A 12 -6.46 0.48 -12.12
N ILE A 13 -5.39 -0.30 -12.05
CA ILE A 13 -4.06 0.17 -11.69
C ILE A 13 -3.17 -0.18 -12.87
N ASP A 14 -2.81 0.84 -13.64
CA ASP A 14 -1.96 0.70 -14.82
C ASP A 14 -0.48 0.95 -14.48
N ASP A 15 -0.19 1.52 -13.30
CA ASP A 15 1.16 1.76 -12.79
C ASP A 15 1.68 0.53 -12.03
N GLU A 16 2.98 0.24 -12.13
CA GLU A 16 3.63 -0.67 -11.18
C GLU A 16 3.60 -0.07 -9.76
N ILE A 17 3.18 -0.88 -8.79
CA ILE A 17 3.03 -0.48 -7.40
C ILE A 17 3.61 -1.52 -6.45
N ILE A 18 4.03 -1.06 -5.27
CA ILE A 18 4.30 -1.90 -4.12
C ILE A 18 3.05 -1.91 -3.24
N LEU A 19 2.43 -3.07 -3.08
CA LEU A 19 1.16 -3.22 -2.36
C LEU A 19 1.37 -4.01 -1.05
N THR A 20 0.75 -3.54 0.02
CA THR A 20 0.54 -4.37 1.22
C THR A 20 -0.94 -4.70 1.41
N ILE A 21 -1.23 -5.91 1.90
CA ILE A 21 -2.60 -6.38 2.13
C ILE A 21 -2.70 -6.87 3.56
N GLY A 22 -3.67 -6.34 4.30
CA GLY A 22 -3.93 -6.71 5.69
C GLY A 22 -5.21 -6.05 6.19
N ASN A 23 -5.71 -6.53 7.33
CA ASN A 23 -6.88 -5.91 7.96
C ASN A 23 -6.58 -4.49 8.48
N PHE A 24 -5.31 -4.22 8.84
CA PHE A 24 -4.81 -2.91 9.34
C PHE A 24 -5.65 -2.26 10.46
N ASP A 25 -6.47 -3.03 11.17
CA ASP A 25 -7.28 -2.52 12.26
C ASP A 25 -6.40 -2.04 13.43
N GLY A 26 -6.73 -0.87 13.97
CA GLY A 26 -6.02 -0.26 15.09
C GLY A 26 -4.58 0.19 14.84
N ILE A 27 -4.08 0.24 13.59
CA ILE A 27 -2.73 0.72 13.15
C ILE A 27 -1.72 0.86 14.31
N HIS A 28 -1.26 -0.28 14.83
CA HIS A 28 -0.28 -0.34 15.91
C HIS A 28 1.16 -0.39 15.37
N LYS A 29 2.17 -0.47 16.25
CA LYS A 29 3.59 -0.47 15.89
C LYS A 29 3.96 -1.45 14.77
N GLY A 30 3.49 -2.69 14.86
CA GLY A 30 3.70 -3.67 13.78
C GLY A 30 3.16 -3.26 12.40
N HIS A 31 2.00 -2.60 12.33
CA HIS A 31 1.51 -2.02 11.07
C HIS A 31 2.42 -0.88 10.60
N GLY A 32 2.89 -0.05 11.53
CA GLY A 32 3.87 1.02 11.25
C GLY A 32 5.17 0.49 10.64
N ASP A 33 5.70 -0.62 11.14
CA ASP A 33 6.91 -1.26 10.61
C ASP A 33 6.69 -1.75 9.18
N ILE A 34 5.55 -2.39 8.91
CA ILE A 34 5.15 -2.84 7.57
C ILE A 34 5.06 -1.65 6.61
N LEU A 35 4.32 -0.61 6.98
CA LEU A 35 4.11 0.59 6.15
C LEU A 35 5.43 1.32 5.89
N SER A 36 6.32 1.39 6.88
CA SER A 36 7.64 2.03 6.72
C SER A 36 8.51 1.25 5.75
N ARG A 37 8.48 -0.08 5.82
CA ARG A 37 9.21 -0.95 4.89
C ARG A 37 8.70 -0.78 3.47
N ILE A 38 7.40 -0.85 3.23
CA ILE A 38 6.88 -0.75 1.85
C ILE A 38 7.20 0.61 1.23
N LYS A 39 7.15 1.68 2.04
CA LYS A 39 7.46 3.03 1.59
C LYS A 39 8.92 3.13 1.14
N LYS A 40 9.84 2.57 1.94
CA LYS A 40 11.27 2.52 1.60
C LYS A 40 11.53 1.74 0.32
N GLU A 41 10.89 0.58 0.15
CA GLU A 41 11.05 -0.21 -1.09
C GLU A 41 10.49 0.51 -2.31
N ALA A 42 9.33 1.17 -2.17
CA ALA A 42 8.74 1.96 -3.25
C ALA A 42 9.66 3.14 -3.65
N GLU A 43 10.26 3.84 -2.68
CA GLU A 43 11.24 4.90 -2.92
C GLU A 43 12.49 4.35 -3.66
N ASN A 44 13.02 3.20 -3.25
CA ASN A 44 14.18 2.58 -3.90
C ASN A 44 13.91 2.19 -5.36
N LEU A 45 12.68 1.79 -5.67
CA LEU A 45 12.26 1.35 -7.00
C LEU A 45 11.66 2.48 -7.84
N ASN A 46 11.53 3.69 -7.28
CA ASN A 46 10.82 4.81 -7.88
C ASN A 46 9.37 4.45 -8.29
N LEU A 47 8.71 3.63 -7.46
CA LEU A 47 7.33 3.18 -7.62
C LEU A 47 6.42 3.81 -6.56
N LYS A 48 5.10 3.66 -6.73
CA LYS A 48 4.12 4.10 -5.72
C LYS A 48 3.85 2.97 -4.73
N ALA A 49 3.70 3.33 -3.44
CA ALA A 49 3.20 2.41 -2.42
C ALA A 49 1.67 2.53 -2.29
N ALA A 50 1.00 1.41 -2.10
CA ALA A 50 -0.44 1.30 -1.91
C ALA A 50 -0.81 0.39 -0.73
#